data_AF-A0A3N2M8F3-F1
#
_entry.id   AF-A0A3N2M8F3-F1
#
_cell.length_a   1.000
_cell.length_b   1.000
_cell.length_c   1.000
_cell.angle_alpha   90.00
_cell.angle_beta   90.00
_cell.angle_gamma   90.00
#
_symmetry.space_group_name_H-M   'P 1'
#
loop_
_entity.id
_entity.type
_entity.pdbx_description
1 polymer ?
#
loop_
_entity_poly.entity_id
_entity_poly.type
_entity_poly.pdbx_seq_one_letter_code
_entity_poly.pdbx_strand_id
1 'polypeptide(L)'
;MKMKTFREYLNECQFEEIWDSLAEFFGEPQAMKAVYLDYCEKLKALPQKRCKGVIELSSSRPAALQPDGMNAAPDWLIDKKVKTAEQNSAYVCAVLLYWSSLHTFLTSKEHDDDLAHYLNIIESDDCQALANYLTGSIKPDPLGPAKRESLDRKKRQFWEETFAHSSPGDWRGILYVLKCKLEYDMGFMRGFADHAGREHDADRMQLCCRLIDGATADIYPDERALRMLSLLFKILEQDITGWSD
;
A
#
# COMPACT_ATOMS: atom_id res chain seq x y z
N MET A 1 6.72 26.80 2.86
CA MET A 1 6.33 26.19 1.58
C MET A 1 5.09 25.34 1.82
N LYS A 2 4.02 25.46 1.02
CA LYS A 2 2.79 24.66 1.19
C LYS A 2 3.11 23.23 0.76
N MET A 3 2.87 22.24 1.64
CA MET A 3 3.03 20.82 1.28
C MET A 3 1.96 20.43 0.27
N LYS A 4 2.39 19.83 -0.85
CA LYS A 4 1.51 19.32 -1.90
C LYS A 4 0.95 17.95 -1.53
N THR A 5 -0.23 17.60 -2.03
CA THR A 5 -0.76 16.24 -1.97
C THR A 5 -0.23 15.36 -3.10
N PHE A 6 -0.35 14.04 -2.95
CA PHE A 6 -0.03 13.12 -4.05
C PHE A 6 -0.82 13.46 -5.33
N ARG A 7 -2.11 13.78 -5.20
CA ARG A 7 -2.94 14.25 -6.33
C ARG A 7 -2.42 15.52 -6.99
N GLU A 8 -2.00 16.51 -6.19
CA GLU A 8 -1.44 17.76 -6.73
C GLU A 8 -0.17 17.47 -7.55
N TYR A 9 0.72 16.59 -7.06
CA TYR A 9 1.87 16.12 -7.84
C TYR A 9 1.46 15.45 -9.15
N LEU A 10 0.51 14.51 -9.14
CA LEU A 10 0.04 13.83 -10.36
C LEU A 10 -0.59 14.76 -11.40
N ASN A 11 -1.21 15.85 -10.97
CA ASN A 11 -1.87 16.80 -11.86
C ASN A 11 -0.90 17.82 -12.46
N GLU A 12 0.22 18.09 -11.79
CA GLU A 12 1.23 19.05 -12.25
C GLU A 12 2.22 18.44 -13.26
N CYS A 13 2.48 17.14 -13.17
CA CYS A 13 3.47 16.44 -14.01
C CYS A 13 2.84 15.86 -15.28
N GLN A 14 3.59 15.90 -16.39
CA GLN A 14 3.24 15.15 -17.60
C GLN A 14 3.52 13.65 -17.39
N PHE A 15 2.66 12.79 -17.94
CA PHE A 15 2.81 11.34 -17.74
C PHE A 15 4.15 10.83 -18.30
N GLU A 16 4.64 11.40 -19.40
CA GLU A 16 5.91 11.03 -20.01
C GLU A 16 7.09 11.24 -19.04
N GLU A 17 7.12 12.35 -18.31
CA GLU A 17 8.19 12.64 -17.34
C GLU A 17 8.14 11.69 -16.12
N ILE A 18 6.92 11.35 -15.70
CA ILE A 18 6.69 10.35 -14.65
C ILE A 18 7.16 8.97 -15.13
N TRP A 19 6.81 8.61 -16.38
CA TRP A 19 7.17 7.33 -16.98
C TRP A 19 8.68 7.18 -17.12
N ASP A 20 9.38 8.22 -17.59
CA ASP A 20 10.83 8.19 -17.71
C ASP A 20 11.48 7.96 -16.35
N SER A 21 10.94 8.56 -15.28
CA SER A 21 11.39 8.29 -13.90
C SER A 21 11.06 6.87 -13.43
N LEU A 22 9.89 6.31 -13.78
CA LEU A 22 9.53 4.92 -13.46
C LEU A 22 10.48 3.92 -14.16
N ALA A 23 10.78 4.17 -15.44
CA ALA A 23 11.69 3.33 -16.21
C ALA A 23 13.14 3.44 -15.69
N GLU A 24 13.63 4.66 -15.41
CA GLU A 24 15.00 4.91 -14.96
C GLU A 24 15.26 4.38 -13.54
N PHE A 25 14.40 4.72 -12.58
CA PHE A 25 14.68 4.46 -11.16
C PHE A 25 14.11 3.14 -10.63
N PHE A 26 13.08 2.59 -11.28
CA PHE A 26 12.42 1.36 -10.84
C PHE A 26 12.53 0.21 -11.86
N GLY A 27 13.10 0.47 -13.05
CA GLY A 27 13.29 -0.55 -14.08
C GLY A 27 11.97 -1.10 -14.62
N GLU A 28 10.91 -0.30 -14.64
CA GLU A 28 9.62 -0.75 -15.18
C GLU A 28 9.71 -0.97 -16.69
N PRO A 29 9.28 -2.15 -17.21
CA PRO A 29 9.41 -2.47 -18.62
C PRO A 29 8.39 -1.70 -19.45
N GLN A 30 8.73 -1.41 -20.70
CA GLN A 30 7.88 -0.63 -21.62
C GLN A 30 6.43 -1.14 -21.74
N ALA A 31 6.20 -2.45 -21.58
CA ALA A 31 4.86 -3.05 -21.56
C ALA A 31 3.96 -2.47 -20.45
N MET A 32 4.54 -2.01 -19.34
CA MET A 32 3.82 -1.42 -18.20
C MET A 32 3.40 0.03 -18.42
N LYS A 33 3.89 0.72 -19.46
CA LYS A 33 3.58 2.14 -19.70
C LYS A 33 2.08 2.39 -19.79
N ALA A 34 1.36 1.55 -20.55
CA ALA A 34 -0.09 1.66 -20.67
C ALA A 34 -0.83 1.38 -19.35
N VAL A 35 -0.31 0.44 -18.55
CA VAL A 35 -0.90 0.11 -17.23
C VAL A 35 -0.76 1.27 -16.26
N TYR A 36 0.42 1.89 -16.18
CA TYR A 36 0.63 3.06 -15.33
C TYR A 36 -0.17 4.28 -15.81
N LEU A 37 -0.32 4.47 -17.12
CA LEU A 37 -1.15 5.54 -17.67
C LEU A 37 -2.61 5.38 -17.22
N ASP A 38 -3.18 4.20 -17.46
CA ASP A 38 -4.55 3.86 -17.02
C ASP A 38 -4.71 4.05 -15.50
N TYR A 39 -3.74 3.55 -14.72
CA TYR A 39 -3.73 3.71 -13.27
C TYR A 39 -3.68 5.18 -12.83
N CYS A 40 -2.86 6.02 -13.47
CA CYS A 40 -2.80 7.45 -13.17
C CYS A 40 -4.16 8.13 -13.38
N GLU A 41 -4.82 7.84 -14.50
CA GLU A 41 -6.12 8.44 -14.82
C GLU A 41 -7.21 7.97 -13.85
N LYS A 42 -7.20 6.70 -13.45
CA LYS A 42 -8.08 6.18 -12.40
C LYS A 42 -7.89 6.91 -11.08
N LEU A 43 -6.64 7.11 -10.63
CA LEU A 43 -6.36 7.83 -9.39
C LEU A 43 -6.80 9.29 -9.46
N LYS A 44 -6.59 9.97 -10.59
CA LYS A 44 -7.06 11.35 -10.79
C LYS A 44 -8.58 11.45 -10.74
N ALA A 45 -9.30 10.44 -11.23
CA ALA A 45 -10.76 10.40 -11.24
C ALA A 45 -11.39 10.10 -9.86
N LEU A 46 -10.62 9.61 -8.88
CA LEU A 46 -11.15 9.33 -7.55
C LEU A 46 -11.68 10.60 -6.86
N PRO A 47 -12.80 10.50 -6.11
CA PRO A 47 -13.34 11.64 -5.38
C PRO A 47 -12.36 12.12 -4.31
N GLN A 48 -12.33 13.43 -4.09
CA GLN A 48 -11.45 14.01 -3.09
C GLN A 48 -11.89 13.62 -1.67
N LYS A 49 -10.98 13.11 -0.86
CA LYS A 49 -11.24 12.70 0.53
C LYS A 49 -10.33 13.45 1.50
N ARG A 50 -10.81 13.63 2.73
CA ARG A 50 -9.96 14.12 3.83
C ARG A 50 -9.14 12.96 4.38
N CYS A 51 -7.86 12.93 4.05
CA CYS A 51 -6.93 11.94 4.60
C CYS A 51 -6.22 12.46 5.86
N LYS A 52 -6.03 11.57 6.84
CA LYS A 52 -5.15 11.81 7.99
C LYS A 52 -3.73 11.34 7.66
N GLY A 53 -2.74 11.95 8.31
CA GLY A 53 -1.33 11.60 8.14
C GLY A 53 -0.65 12.30 6.98
N VAL A 54 0.62 11.96 6.78
CA VAL A 54 1.53 12.51 5.78
C VAL A 54 2.33 11.35 5.19
N ILE A 55 2.67 11.46 3.91
CA ILE A 55 3.65 10.58 3.28
C ILE A 55 5.02 11.25 3.41
N GLU A 56 5.98 10.62 4.07
CA GLU A 56 7.34 11.17 4.21
C GLU A 56 8.27 10.47 3.22
N LEU A 57 8.73 11.23 2.22
CA LEU A 57 9.65 10.75 1.20
C LEU A 57 11.05 11.31 1.48
N SER A 58 11.98 10.41 1.79
CA SER A 58 13.38 10.75 2.06
C SER A 58 14.06 11.33 0.82
N SER A 59 15.06 12.19 1.04
CA SER A 59 15.72 12.95 -0.03
C SER A 59 16.82 12.18 -0.77
N SER A 60 17.15 10.97 -0.35
CA SER A 60 18.23 10.18 -0.96
C SER A 60 17.71 9.36 -2.15
N ARG A 61 18.19 9.68 -3.35
CA ARG A 61 18.16 8.76 -4.49
C ARG A 61 19.27 7.72 -4.34
N PRO A 62 19.08 6.45 -4.72
CA PRO A 62 17.92 5.90 -5.41
C PRO A 62 16.75 5.51 -4.49
N ALA A 63 15.55 5.56 -5.08
CA ALA A 63 14.20 5.35 -4.52
C ALA A 63 13.87 3.90 -4.11
N ALA A 64 14.84 3.09 -3.70
CA ALA A 64 14.58 1.68 -3.41
C ALA A 64 13.70 1.47 -2.17
N LEU A 65 13.51 2.52 -1.35
CA LEU A 65 12.78 2.45 -0.10
C LEU A 65 11.34 2.93 -0.25
N GLN A 66 10.40 2.21 0.36
CA GLN A 66 9.01 2.65 0.44
C GLN A 66 8.93 3.90 1.34
N PRO A 67 8.28 5.00 0.88
CA PRO A 67 8.06 6.16 1.73
C PRO A 67 7.19 5.83 2.95
N ASP A 68 7.49 6.44 4.10
CA ASP A 68 6.69 6.29 5.30
C ASP A 68 5.25 6.79 5.05
N GLY A 69 4.26 6.07 5.57
CA GLY A 69 2.85 6.43 5.43
C GLY A 69 2.17 5.94 4.13
N MET A 70 2.85 5.11 3.34
CA MET A 70 2.33 4.42 2.14
C MET A 70 1.62 3.08 2.45
N ASN A 71 1.21 2.89 3.71
CA ASN A 71 0.58 1.68 4.26
C ASN A 71 -0.96 1.65 4.10
N ALA A 72 -1.46 2.05 2.94
CA ALA A 72 -2.90 2.08 2.66
C ALA A 72 -3.18 1.88 1.16
N ALA A 73 -4.43 1.58 0.83
CA ALA A 73 -4.88 1.51 -0.55
C ALA A 73 -4.74 2.86 -1.27
N PRO A 74 -4.65 2.88 -2.61
CA PRO A 74 -4.35 4.09 -3.37
C PRO A 74 -5.32 5.26 -3.10
N ASP A 75 -6.60 4.94 -2.92
CA ASP A 75 -7.69 5.88 -2.67
C ASP A 75 -7.55 6.61 -1.31
N TRP A 76 -6.80 6.02 -0.37
CA TRP A 76 -6.46 6.61 0.92
C TRP A 76 -5.15 7.42 0.87
N LEU A 77 -4.33 7.19 -0.14
CA LEU A 77 -3.02 7.84 -0.31
C LEU A 77 -3.13 9.09 -1.18
N ILE A 78 -4.00 9.08 -2.20
CA ILE A 78 -4.05 10.10 -3.25
C ILE A 78 -4.21 11.53 -2.73
N ASP A 79 -4.95 11.74 -1.64
CA ASP A 79 -5.17 13.07 -1.05
C ASP A 79 -4.30 13.33 0.21
N LYS A 80 -3.38 12.42 0.56
CA LYS A 80 -2.39 12.68 1.63
C LYS A 80 -1.38 13.72 1.18
N LYS A 81 -0.96 14.56 2.12
CA LYS A 81 0.14 15.49 1.92
C LYS A 81 1.46 14.73 1.88
N VAL A 82 2.37 15.18 1.03
CA VAL A 82 3.70 14.59 0.86
C VAL A 82 4.73 15.57 1.40
N LYS A 83 5.54 15.10 2.36
CA LYS A 83 6.68 15.82 2.94
C LYS A 83 7.94 15.31 2.26
N THR A 84 8.62 16.19 1.55
CA THR A 84 9.87 15.85 0.87
C THR A 84 10.73 17.10 0.67
N ALA A 85 12.05 16.90 0.61
CA ALA A 85 13.00 17.91 0.16
C ALA A 85 13.41 17.73 -1.32
N GLU A 86 12.91 16.68 -1.98
CA GLU A 86 13.13 16.42 -3.40
C GLU A 86 12.41 17.49 -4.25
N GLN A 87 13.12 18.00 -5.25
CA GLN A 87 12.64 19.12 -6.09
C GLN A 87 12.04 18.64 -7.41
N ASN A 88 12.44 17.45 -7.90
CA ASN A 88 11.89 16.88 -9.11
C ASN A 88 10.51 16.27 -8.83
N SER A 89 9.46 16.98 -9.25
CA SER A 89 8.07 16.56 -9.03
C SER A 89 7.69 15.29 -9.80
N ALA A 90 8.28 15.06 -10.98
CA ALA A 90 8.03 13.85 -11.78
C ALA A 90 8.60 12.60 -11.10
N TYR A 91 9.80 12.71 -10.52
CA TYR A 91 10.37 11.64 -9.70
C TYR A 91 9.50 11.39 -8.46
N VAL A 92 9.08 12.43 -7.73
CA VAL A 92 8.18 12.27 -6.57
C VAL A 92 6.90 11.53 -6.99
N CYS A 93 6.28 11.90 -8.11
CA CYS A 93 5.12 11.17 -8.65
C CYS A 93 5.43 9.70 -8.93
N ALA A 94 6.56 9.42 -9.57
CA ALA A 94 6.96 8.06 -9.91
C ALA A 94 7.12 7.20 -8.66
N VAL A 95 7.77 7.71 -7.60
CA VAL A 95 7.88 6.99 -6.32
C VAL A 95 6.50 6.70 -5.73
N LEU A 96 5.62 7.71 -5.70
CA LEU A 96 4.27 7.56 -5.12
C LEU A 96 3.41 6.57 -5.92
N LEU A 97 3.48 6.60 -7.25
CA LEU A 97 2.77 5.65 -8.12
C LEU A 97 3.30 4.23 -7.99
N TYR A 98 4.62 4.07 -7.96
CA TYR A 98 5.26 2.76 -7.86
C TYR A 98 4.83 2.05 -6.57
N TRP A 99 4.90 2.75 -5.44
CA TRP A 99 4.58 2.17 -4.12
C TRP A 99 3.09 2.13 -3.80
N SER A 100 2.25 3.02 -4.35
CA SER A 100 0.79 2.89 -4.23
C SER A 100 0.26 1.67 -4.98
N SER A 101 0.95 1.25 -6.04
CA SER A 101 0.65 0.03 -6.79
C SER A 101 1.41 -1.21 -6.28
N LEU A 102 1.80 -1.24 -4.99
CA LEU A 102 2.51 -2.36 -4.38
C LEU A 102 1.72 -3.67 -4.43
N HIS A 103 0.41 -3.61 -4.17
CA HIS A 103 -0.46 -4.80 -4.14
C HIS A 103 -1.15 -5.05 -5.49
N THR A 104 -1.53 -3.99 -6.19
CA THR A 104 -2.31 -4.06 -7.42
C THR A 104 -2.29 -2.72 -8.17
N PHE A 105 -2.75 -2.72 -9.42
CA PHE A 105 -3.00 -1.53 -10.24
C PHE A 105 -4.49 -1.15 -10.27
N LEU A 106 -5.26 -1.65 -9.30
CA LEU A 106 -6.67 -1.34 -9.12
C LEU A 106 -6.84 -0.36 -7.96
N THR A 107 -7.86 0.48 -8.05
CA THR A 107 -8.36 1.28 -6.93
C THR A 107 -9.18 0.41 -5.97
N SER A 108 -9.33 0.84 -4.71
CA SER A 108 -10.21 0.10 -3.78
C SER A 108 -11.66 0.12 -4.24
N LYS A 109 -12.08 1.21 -4.91
CA LYS A 109 -13.40 1.29 -5.53
C LYS A 109 -13.63 0.24 -6.62
N GLU A 110 -12.68 0.03 -7.53
CA GLU A 110 -12.81 -0.99 -8.58
C GLU A 110 -12.96 -2.39 -7.96
N HIS A 111 -12.22 -2.66 -6.89
CA HIS A 111 -12.33 -3.92 -6.16
C HIS A 111 -13.70 -4.08 -5.49
N ASP A 112 -14.18 -3.05 -4.79
CA ASP A 112 -15.48 -3.10 -4.11
C ASP A 112 -16.64 -3.20 -5.12
N ASP A 113 -16.55 -2.53 -6.28
CA ASP A 113 -17.55 -2.59 -7.35
C ASP A 113 -17.59 -3.99 -7.99
N ASP A 114 -16.43 -4.65 -8.19
CA ASP A 114 -16.34 -6.03 -8.71
C ASP A 114 -16.90 -7.05 -7.72
N LEU A 115 -16.55 -6.93 -6.44
CA LEU A 115 -17.10 -7.77 -5.38
C LEU A 115 -18.63 -7.62 -5.27
N ALA A 116 -19.13 -6.39 -5.30
CA ALA A 116 -20.58 -6.13 -5.28
C ALA A 116 -21.26 -6.74 -6.51
N HIS A 117 -20.66 -6.66 -7.70
CA HIS A 117 -21.19 -7.31 -8.89
C HIS A 117 -21.29 -8.83 -8.72
N TYR A 118 -20.23 -9.46 -8.21
CA TYR A 118 -20.23 -10.89 -7.90
C TYR A 118 -21.33 -11.28 -6.90
N LEU A 119 -21.45 -10.56 -5.78
CA LEU A 119 -22.47 -10.84 -4.77
C LEU A 119 -23.89 -10.70 -5.32
N ASN A 120 -24.16 -9.67 -6.13
CA ASN A 120 -25.45 -9.51 -6.80
C ASN A 120 -25.80 -10.70 -7.72
N ILE A 121 -24.81 -11.24 -8.44
CA ILE A 121 -25.02 -12.44 -9.27
C ILE A 121 -25.42 -13.63 -8.39
N ILE A 122 -24.69 -13.86 -7.29
CA ILE A 122 -24.96 -14.96 -6.36
C ILE A 122 -26.35 -14.82 -5.73
N GLU A 123 -26.73 -13.63 -5.27
CA GLU A 123 -28.05 -13.36 -4.68
C GLU A 123 -29.20 -13.54 -5.69
N SER A 124 -28.93 -13.28 -6.97
CA SER A 124 -29.92 -13.44 -8.05
C SER A 124 -30.12 -14.89 -8.52
N ASP A 125 -29.29 -15.83 -8.07
CA ASP A 125 -29.26 -17.24 -8.50
C ASP A 125 -29.19 -17.43 -10.04
N ASP A 126 -28.58 -16.47 -10.73
CA ASP A 126 -28.41 -16.51 -12.19
C ASP A 126 -27.14 -17.30 -12.57
N CYS A 127 -27.33 -18.61 -12.77
CA CYS A 127 -26.27 -19.52 -13.22
C CYS A 127 -25.59 -19.08 -14.53
N GLN A 128 -26.30 -18.41 -15.43
CA GLN A 128 -25.72 -17.97 -16.71
C GLN A 128 -24.85 -16.73 -16.51
N ALA A 129 -25.31 -15.77 -15.70
CA ALA A 129 -24.50 -14.62 -15.31
C ALA A 129 -23.23 -15.05 -14.55
N LEU A 130 -23.35 -16.02 -13.64
CA LEU A 130 -22.21 -16.59 -12.92
C LEU A 130 -21.21 -17.27 -13.87
N ALA A 131 -21.69 -18.09 -14.80
CA ALA A 131 -20.82 -18.72 -15.80
C ALA A 131 -20.10 -17.67 -16.67
N ASN A 132 -20.79 -16.60 -17.07
CA ASN A 132 -20.21 -15.51 -17.85
C ASN A 132 -19.14 -14.75 -17.07
N TYR A 133 -19.40 -14.45 -15.79
CA TYR A 133 -18.47 -13.79 -14.88
C TYR A 133 -17.18 -14.62 -14.72
N LEU A 134 -17.31 -15.90 -14.35
CA LEU A 134 -16.16 -16.80 -14.17
C LEU A 134 -15.36 -16.99 -15.47
N THR A 135 -16.04 -17.11 -16.61
CA THR A 135 -15.38 -17.23 -17.92
C THR A 135 -14.65 -15.93 -18.30
N GLY A 136 -15.19 -14.77 -17.91
CA GLY A 136 -14.56 -13.46 -18.06
C GLY A 136 -13.21 -13.40 -17.34
N SER A 137 -13.15 -13.89 -16.10
CA SER A 137 -11.93 -13.92 -15.28
C SER A 137 -10.85 -14.88 -15.80
N ILE A 138 -11.22 -15.83 -16.67
CA ILE A 138 -10.30 -16.78 -17.32
C ILE A 138 -9.71 -16.19 -18.62
N LYS A 139 -10.29 -15.11 -19.17
CA LYS A 139 -9.78 -14.50 -20.40
C LYS A 139 -8.33 -14.02 -20.18
N PRO A 140 -7.42 -14.30 -21.14
CA PRO A 140 -6.04 -13.91 -21.01
C PRO A 140 -5.93 -12.39 -20.97
N ASP A 141 -5.42 -11.84 -19.87
CA ASP A 141 -4.90 -10.47 -19.80
C ASP A 141 -3.51 -10.48 -20.46
N PRO A 142 -3.33 -9.89 -21.66
CA PRO A 142 -2.04 -9.88 -22.36
C PRO A 142 -0.93 -9.19 -21.55
N LEU A 143 -1.29 -8.26 -20.67
CA LEU A 143 -0.37 -7.56 -19.78
C LEU A 143 -0.27 -8.22 -18.41
N GLY A 144 -1.05 -9.26 -18.13
CA GLY A 144 -1.08 -9.99 -16.87
C GLY A 144 0.31 -10.47 -16.39
N PRO A 145 1.14 -11.08 -17.27
CA PRO A 145 2.50 -11.47 -16.90
C PRO A 145 3.38 -10.28 -16.51
N ALA A 146 3.32 -9.16 -17.27
CA ALA A 146 4.12 -7.97 -17.00
C ALA A 146 3.68 -7.29 -15.68
N LYS A 147 2.37 -7.21 -15.42
CA LYS A 147 1.82 -6.73 -14.15
C LYS A 147 2.33 -7.57 -12.98
N ARG A 148 2.25 -8.91 -13.10
CA ARG A 148 2.72 -9.83 -12.06
C ARG A 148 4.21 -9.65 -11.78
N GLU A 149 5.04 -9.54 -12.82
CA GLU A 149 6.47 -9.32 -12.66
C GLU A 149 6.78 -7.99 -11.96
N SER A 150 6.07 -6.90 -12.31
CA SER A 150 6.19 -5.61 -11.63
C SER A 150 5.82 -5.71 -10.14
N LEU A 151 4.71 -6.38 -9.81
CA LEU A 151 4.28 -6.60 -8.42
C LEU A 151 5.28 -7.47 -7.65
N ASP A 152 5.80 -8.55 -8.26
CA ASP A 152 6.80 -9.42 -7.64
C ASP A 152 8.11 -8.67 -7.36
N ARG A 153 8.53 -7.79 -8.26
CA ARG A 153 9.70 -6.92 -8.07
C ARG A 153 9.50 -5.95 -6.90
N LYS A 154 8.35 -5.27 -6.84
CA LYS A 154 8.00 -4.37 -5.72
C LYS A 154 8.00 -5.10 -4.38
N LYS A 155 7.35 -6.26 -4.34
CA LYS A 155 7.28 -7.11 -3.14
C LYS A 155 8.68 -7.54 -2.71
N ARG A 156 9.53 -7.96 -3.65
CA ARG A 156 10.91 -8.35 -3.35
C ARG A 156 11.70 -7.17 -2.77
N GLN A 157 11.65 -6.01 -3.40
CA GLN A 157 12.34 -4.79 -2.91
C GLN A 157 11.89 -4.42 -1.49
N PHE A 158 10.58 -4.41 -1.24
CA PHE A 158 10.02 -4.15 0.08
C PHE A 158 10.57 -5.10 1.16
N TRP A 159 10.59 -6.40 0.88
CA TRP A 159 11.07 -7.39 1.84
C TRP A 159 12.59 -7.43 1.98
N GLU A 160 13.34 -7.25 0.89
CA GLU A 160 14.81 -7.17 0.94
C GLU A 160 15.26 -6.03 1.86
N GLU A 161 14.65 -4.86 1.73
CA GLU A 161 14.89 -3.74 2.64
C GLU A 161 14.48 -4.06 4.07
N THR A 162 13.27 -4.62 4.26
CA THR A 162 12.74 -4.95 5.58
C THR A 162 13.70 -5.88 6.35
N PHE A 163 14.20 -6.92 5.68
CA PHE A 163 15.11 -7.89 6.30
C PHE A 163 16.54 -7.37 6.45
N ALA A 164 16.98 -6.40 5.65
CA ALA A 164 18.30 -5.78 5.81
C ALA A 164 18.47 -5.08 7.18
N HIS A 165 17.36 -4.65 7.79
CA HIS A 165 17.34 -4.07 9.13
C HIS A 165 17.27 -5.11 10.27
N SER A 166 17.17 -6.39 9.93
CA SER A 166 17.13 -7.47 10.91
C SER A 166 18.55 -8.02 11.13
N SER A 167 19.05 -7.93 12.36
CA SER A 167 20.32 -8.54 12.74
C SER A 167 20.15 -9.43 13.99
N PRO A 168 20.90 -10.54 14.10
CA PRO A 168 20.83 -11.41 15.28
C PRO A 168 21.13 -10.63 16.57
N GLY A 169 20.25 -10.75 17.57
CA GLY A 169 20.39 -10.08 18.86
C GLY A 169 19.83 -8.65 18.91
N ASP A 170 19.38 -8.10 17.79
CA ASP A 170 18.68 -6.81 17.76
C ASP A 170 17.16 -7.01 17.84
N TRP A 171 16.62 -6.91 19.06
CA TRP A 171 15.19 -7.00 19.29
C TRP A 171 14.40 -5.85 18.63
N ARG A 172 15.03 -4.68 18.38
CA ARG A 172 14.37 -3.58 17.65
C ARG A 172 14.20 -3.94 16.18
N GLY A 173 15.23 -4.52 15.58
CA GLY A 173 15.17 -5.07 14.22
C GLY A 173 14.04 -6.09 14.07
N ILE A 174 13.79 -6.94 15.08
CA ILE A 174 12.65 -7.87 15.08
C ILE A 174 11.32 -7.12 15.07
N LEU A 175 11.15 -6.12 15.93
CA LEU A 175 9.91 -5.32 15.97
C LEU A 175 9.73 -4.47 14.72
N TYR A 176 10.81 -4.00 14.11
CA TYR A 176 10.77 -3.30 12.83
C TYR A 176 10.22 -4.21 11.73
N VAL A 177 10.73 -5.45 11.61
CA VAL A 177 10.19 -6.42 10.64
C VAL A 177 8.70 -6.69 10.88
N LEU A 178 8.29 -6.83 12.15
CA LEU A 178 6.88 -6.99 12.51
C LEU A 178 6.05 -5.76 12.09
N LYS A 179 6.55 -4.55 12.33
CA LYS A 179 5.91 -3.30 11.92
C LYS A 179 5.73 -3.26 10.39
N CYS A 180 6.79 -3.54 9.62
CA CYS A 180 6.72 -3.57 8.16
C CYS A 180 5.72 -4.61 7.67
N LYS A 181 5.61 -5.77 8.32
CA LYS A 181 4.59 -6.77 8.01
C LYS A 181 3.17 -6.26 8.26
N LEU A 182 2.94 -5.61 9.38
CA LEU A 182 1.65 -4.96 9.67
C LEU A 182 1.34 -3.85 8.66
N GLU A 183 2.34 -3.07 8.24
CA GLU A 183 2.16 -1.99 7.25
C GLU A 183 1.85 -2.51 5.84
N TYR A 184 2.51 -3.58 5.43
CA TYR A 184 2.19 -4.30 4.21
C TYR A 184 0.76 -4.84 4.24
N ASP A 185 0.34 -5.46 5.34
CA ASP A 185 -1.01 -6.01 5.46
C ASP A 185 -2.07 -4.92 5.57
N MET A 186 -1.81 -3.79 6.23
CA MET A 186 -2.73 -2.64 6.26
C MET A 186 -3.05 -2.10 4.87
N GLY A 187 -2.06 -2.05 3.97
CA GLY A 187 -2.26 -1.65 2.58
C GLY A 187 -3.30 -2.51 1.88
N PHE A 188 -3.19 -3.83 2.07
CA PHE A 188 -4.16 -4.80 1.57
C PHE A 188 -5.52 -4.68 2.26
N MET A 189 -5.56 -4.67 3.59
CA MET A 189 -6.80 -4.66 4.39
C MET A 189 -7.66 -3.43 4.11
N ARG A 190 -7.07 -2.24 3.98
CA ARG A 190 -7.83 -1.00 3.70
C ARG A 190 -8.42 -0.92 2.29
N GLY A 191 -7.98 -1.77 1.36
CA GLY A 191 -8.34 -1.65 -0.05
C GLY A 191 -9.02 -2.84 -0.68
N PHE A 192 -8.65 -4.05 -0.26
CA PHE A 192 -8.83 -5.25 -1.10
C PHE A 192 -9.26 -6.50 -0.31
N ALA A 193 -9.42 -6.41 1.01
CA ALA A 193 -9.96 -7.53 1.78
C ALA A 193 -11.49 -7.59 1.66
N ASP A 194 -12.03 -8.82 1.58
CA ASP A 194 -13.44 -9.11 1.29
C ASP A 194 -14.26 -9.42 2.57
N HIS A 195 -14.10 -8.63 3.62
CA HIS A 195 -14.89 -8.81 4.86
C HIS A 195 -15.32 -7.50 5.53
N ALA A 196 -16.50 -7.56 6.16
CA ALA A 196 -17.15 -6.47 6.89
C ALA A 196 -16.44 -6.18 8.23
N GLY A 197 -15.21 -5.68 8.16
CA GLY A 197 -14.35 -5.44 9.32
C GLY A 197 -12.93 -5.02 8.95
N ARG A 198 -12.56 -5.11 7.67
CA ARG A 198 -11.20 -4.86 7.17
C ARG A 198 -10.58 -3.52 7.62
N GLU A 199 -11.38 -2.46 7.70
CA GLU A 199 -10.89 -1.16 8.15
C GLU A 199 -10.58 -1.14 9.66
N HIS A 200 -11.42 -1.81 10.46
CA HIS A 200 -11.20 -1.94 11.90
C HIS A 200 -9.93 -2.76 12.19
N ASP A 201 -9.71 -3.85 11.44
CA ASP A 201 -8.49 -4.64 11.54
C ASP A 201 -7.26 -3.84 11.14
N ALA A 202 -7.34 -3.06 10.06
CA ALA A 202 -6.26 -2.17 9.67
C ALA A 202 -5.97 -1.10 10.74
N ASP A 203 -6.99 -0.59 11.44
CA ASP A 203 -6.80 0.37 12.53
C ASP A 203 -6.16 -0.26 13.78
N ARG A 204 -6.44 -1.53 14.05
CA ARG A 204 -5.73 -2.33 15.07
C ARG A 204 -4.27 -2.54 14.69
N MET A 205 -3.99 -2.92 13.45
CA MET A 205 -2.62 -3.03 12.94
C MET A 205 -1.88 -1.69 13.05
N GLN A 206 -2.56 -0.57 12.74
CA GLN A 206 -1.99 0.76 12.87
C GLN A 206 -1.67 1.12 14.33
N LEU A 207 -2.50 0.68 15.28
CA LEU A 207 -2.22 0.82 16.71
C LEU A 207 -0.98 0.02 17.12
N CYS A 208 -0.85 -1.23 16.65
CA CYS A 208 0.35 -2.04 16.86
C CYS A 208 1.61 -1.34 16.34
N CYS A 209 1.58 -0.77 15.12
CA CYS A 209 2.71 0.00 14.59
C CYS A 209 3.09 1.18 15.50
N ARG A 210 2.10 1.94 16.01
CA ARG A 210 2.35 3.05 16.96
C ARG A 210 2.94 2.58 18.29
N LEU A 211 2.52 1.41 18.78
CA LEU A 211 3.07 0.81 20.00
C LEU A 211 4.51 0.35 19.78
N ILE A 212 4.82 -0.22 18.62
CA ILE A 212 6.19 -0.56 18.23
C ILE A 212 7.05 0.70 18.19
N ASP A 213 6.62 1.76 17.50
CA ASP A 213 7.35 3.03 17.42
C ASP A 213 7.62 3.62 18.81
N GLY A 214 6.63 3.60 19.70
CA GLY A 214 6.79 4.08 21.06
C GLY A 214 7.70 3.20 21.92
N ALA A 215 7.68 1.88 21.72
CA ALA A 215 8.53 0.95 22.46
C ALA A 215 9.99 0.99 22.01
N THR A 216 10.26 1.36 20.76
CA THR A 216 11.61 1.40 20.18
C THR A 216 12.25 2.79 20.19
N ALA A 217 11.53 3.82 20.65
CA ALA A 217 11.98 5.22 20.64
C ALA A 217 13.29 5.46 21.40
N ASP A 218 13.52 4.74 22.51
CA ASP A 218 14.71 4.88 23.35
C ASP A 218 15.56 3.61 23.39
N ILE A 219 16.90 3.75 23.48
CA ILE A 219 17.87 2.64 23.48
C ILE A 219 17.70 1.71 24.69
N TYR A 220 17.24 2.24 25.82
CA TYR A 220 16.93 1.46 27.02
C TYR A 220 15.43 1.57 27.29
N PRO A 221 14.68 0.45 27.27
CA PRO A 221 13.25 0.50 27.49
C PRO A 221 12.96 0.94 28.92
N ASP A 222 12.27 2.06 29.06
CA ASP A 222 11.71 2.52 30.33
C ASP A 222 10.40 1.77 30.64
N GLU A 223 9.77 2.05 31.79
CA GLU A 223 8.48 1.43 32.12
C GLU A 223 7.40 1.69 31.06
N ARG A 224 7.46 2.83 30.36
CA ARG A 224 6.49 3.17 29.32
C ARG A 224 6.68 2.27 28.10
N ALA A 225 7.91 2.05 27.65
CA ALA A 225 8.24 1.13 26.57
C ALA A 225 7.82 -0.31 26.92
N LEU A 226 8.07 -0.75 28.15
CA LEU A 226 7.62 -2.08 28.62
C LEU A 226 6.09 -2.21 28.61
N ARG A 227 5.36 -1.17 29.04
CA ARG A 227 3.90 -1.14 28.95
C ARG A 227 3.41 -1.19 27.51
N MET A 228 4.07 -0.51 26.59
CA MET A 228 3.74 -0.54 25.16
C MET A 228 3.94 -1.93 24.55
N LEU A 229 5.04 -2.60 24.87
CA LEU A 229 5.28 -3.99 24.45
C LEU A 229 4.22 -4.94 25.00
N SER A 230 3.85 -4.79 26.28
CA SER A 230 2.78 -5.61 26.88
C SER A 230 1.45 -5.39 26.18
N LEU A 231 1.09 -4.15 25.84
CA LEU A 231 -0.13 -3.83 25.10
C LEU A 231 -0.09 -4.38 23.68
N LEU A 232 1.07 -4.28 22.99
CA LEU A 232 1.27 -4.84 21.66
C LEU A 232 0.94 -6.34 21.65
N PHE A 233 1.55 -7.11 22.56
CA PHE A 233 1.29 -8.55 22.62
C PHE A 233 -0.14 -8.88 22.98
N LYS A 234 -0.79 -8.12 23.88
CA LYS A 234 -2.21 -8.30 24.18
C LYS A 234 -3.12 -8.06 22.98
N ILE A 235 -2.84 -7.03 22.17
CA ILE A 235 -3.64 -6.73 20.97
C ILE A 235 -3.44 -7.79 19.90
N LEU A 236 -2.21 -8.30 19.76
CA LEU A 236 -1.90 -9.40 18.83
C LEU A 236 -2.47 -10.74 19.28
N GLU A 237 -2.65 -10.94 20.60
CA GLU A 237 -3.25 -12.14 21.18
C GLU A 237 -4.77 -12.15 21.07
N GLN A 238 -5.40 -10.97 21.07
CA GLN A 238 -6.82 -10.81 20.74
C GLN A 238 -7.03 -11.29 19.29
N ASP A 239 -7.66 -12.46 19.13
CA ASP A 239 -8.12 -13.11 17.88
C ASP A 239 -7.32 -14.29 17.30
N ILE A 240 -6.49 -14.97 18.09
CA ILE A 240 -6.13 -16.38 17.75
C ILE A 240 -7.28 -17.34 18.14
N THR A 241 -8.26 -16.92 18.94
CA THR A 241 -9.29 -17.81 19.52
C THR A 241 -10.75 -17.53 19.13
N GLY A 242 -11.03 -16.58 18.23
CA GLY A 242 -12.40 -16.13 17.96
C GLY A 242 -12.69 -15.76 16.50
N TRP A 243 -12.44 -16.67 15.55
CA TRP A 243 -12.88 -16.52 14.16
C TRP A 243 -14.34 -16.97 13.96
N SER A 244 -15.19 -16.64 14.94
CA SER A 244 -16.63 -16.87 14.89
C SER A 244 -17.32 -15.78 15.68
N ASP A 245 -17.53 -14.64 15.05
CA ASP A 245 -18.66 -13.75 15.31
C ASP A 245 -19.10 -13.16 13.96
#